data_AF-A0A1G0APK5-F1
#
_entry.id   AF-A0A1G0APK5-F1
#
_cell.length_a   1.000
_cell.length_b   1.000
_cell.length_c   1.000
_cell.angle_alpha   90.00
_cell.angle_beta   90.00
_cell.angle_gamma   90.00
#
_symmetry.space_group_name_H-M   'P 1'
#
loop_
_entity.id
_entity.type
_entity.pdbx_description
1 polymer ?
#
loop_
_entity_poly.entity_id
_entity_poly.type
_entity_poly.pdbx_seq_one_letter_code
_entity_poly.pdbx_strand_id
1 'polypeptide(L)'
;MAAWGVYSGIVYPSGWARWMTYGQKPWELATGVVDYAKVAEHEGAMDAFGVPRFYREGSEDRRKLNVAQWYDYWPGKVIRDFGVYMAERFNLPGCEARWTSNIYTSNEELFTWISQTGRKFDVMVPTNYTVETMEKAGLIVNMNREWVPNFDCMFGPVPSSVDHIDVWRPNPFVTTYPSWPNGYNTEAGFDFRTPALNGYMYRMNRETYPNPRGTDNFTWDETNSLLAVPFQWGTTGIGYRSDVFEREDIERYGWDVLELPEYHNPRTGTTYNLHKKKMMLDDMREVYTAAFKDVGWKRQVDEGLTPTAVTRSNGDYQWSSNETTEEKLQAATDWLVSFKGDTWGFNTPQQGPWLVAKQMLVDQAWSGDIMYAVRPNSNQHLPVEYFVPKQGGARWIDNMVIHRECEKLWLAHQFINYIQDPVVQADVSAWNLYATPNAWSFEILHDDPSYAFRGRNLDGTPYYWNPAEDSRIYGDFAIGYSGPEILSRCEYQKDVGVRATLRYFKYWRSVKF
;
A
#
# COMPACT_ATOMS: atom_id res chain seq x y z
N MET A 1 -2.95 -0.75 -26.31
CA MET A 1 -3.39 0.38 -27.15
C MET A 1 -4.87 0.29 -27.56
N ALA A 2 -5.40 -0.87 -27.97
CA ALA A 2 -6.83 -1.03 -28.26
C ALA A 2 -7.76 -0.77 -27.04
N ALA A 3 -7.27 -1.03 -25.82
CA ALA A 3 -8.03 -0.84 -24.57
C ALA A 3 -8.29 0.63 -24.16
N TRP A 4 -7.60 1.61 -24.75
CA TRP A 4 -7.65 3.01 -24.30
C TRP A 4 -8.12 4.00 -25.37
N GLY A 5 -8.34 3.53 -26.60
CA GLY A 5 -8.49 4.39 -27.78
C GLY A 5 -9.92 4.72 -28.21
N VAL A 6 -10.97 4.28 -27.48
CA VAL A 6 -12.35 4.36 -28.02
C VAL A 6 -13.37 4.86 -27.00
N TYR A 7 -13.13 5.96 -26.27
CA TYR A 7 -14.20 6.55 -25.44
C TYR A 7 -14.09 8.09 -25.35
N SER A 8 -14.38 8.78 -26.46
CA SER A 8 -14.60 10.23 -26.47
C SER A 8 -16.08 10.55 -26.64
N GLY A 9 -16.78 10.77 -25.53
CA GLY A 9 -18.12 11.35 -25.54
C GLY A 9 -18.90 11.06 -24.27
N ILE A 10 -19.26 12.12 -23.55
CA ILE A 10 -20.07 12.19 -22.32
C ILE A 10 -19.25 12.04 -21.02
N VAL A 11 -19.18 13.16 -20.30
CA VAL A 11 -18.40 13.42 -19.09
C VAL A 11 -19.28 13.16 -17.86
N TYR A 12 -18.87 12.25 -16.97
CA TYR A 12 -19.42 12.23 -15.60
C TYR A 12 -18.87 13.42 -14.81
N PRO A 13 -19.52 13.84 -13.71
CA PRO A 13 -19.06 14.97 -12.89
C PRO A 13 -17.59 14.89 -12.42
N SER A 14 -16.97 13.70 -12.47
CA SER A 14 -15.56 13.40 -12.17
C SER A 14 -14.58 13.63 -13.34
N GLY A 15 -15.05 14.02 -14.53
CA GLY A 15 -14.19 14.18 -15.71
C GLY A 15 -13.84 12.87 -16.43
N TRP A 16 -14.24 11.72 -15.90
CA TRP A 16 -14.09 10.42 -16.56
C TRP A 16 -15.24 10.21 -17.56
N ALA A 17 -14.89 9.92 -18.81
CA ALA A 17 -15.86 9.46 -19.79
C ALA A 17 -16.43 8.11 -19.32
N ARG A 18 -17.68 7.81 -19.68
CA ARG A 18 -18.39 6.57 -19.33
C ARG A 18 -17.65 5.35 -19.89
N TRP A 19 -16.65 4.87 -19.16
CA TRP A 19 -15.83 3.71 -19.55
C TRP A 19 -16.69 2.45 -19.65
N MET A 20 -17.71 2.30 -18.80
CA MET A 20 -18.59 1.14 -18.78
C MET A 20 -20.01 1.51 -18.35
N THR A 21 -21.02 0.98 -19.05
CA THR A 21 -22.43 1.06 -18.66
C THR A 21 -22.75 -0.08 -17.70
N TYR A 22 -22.35 0.06 -16.45
CA TYR A 22 -22.84 -0.82 -15.39
C TYR A 22 -24.23 -0.36 -14.95
N GLY A 23 -25.18 -1.29 -14.91
CA GLY A 23 -26.51 -1.03 -14.33
C GLY A 23 -26.41 -0.74 -12.83
N GLN A 24 -27.30 0.11 -12.32
CA GLN A 24 -27.41 0.36 -10.88
C GLN A 24 -27.97 -0.89 -10.19
N LYS A 25 -27.31 -1.37 -9.13
CA LYS A 25 -27.81 -2.50 -8.33
C LYS A 25 -29.02 -2.04 -7.50
N PRO A 26 -29.93 -2.96 -7.09
CA PRO A 26 -31.15 -2.58 -6.35
C PRO A 26 -30.88 -1.83 -5.03
N TRP A 27 -29.74 -2.11 -4.39
CA TRP A 27 -29.30 -1.48 -3.14
C TRP A 27 -28.41 -0.25 -3.37
N GLU A 28 -28.20 0.19 -4.61
CA GLU A 28 -27.46 1.41 -4.90
C GLU A 28 -28.39 2.63 -4.96
N LEU A 29 -27.92 3.79 -4.51
CA LEU A 29 -28.55 5.11 -4.66
C LEU A 29 -28.07 5.80 -5.94
N ALA A 30 -26.80 5.56 -6.26
CA ALA A 30 -26.14 5.85 -7.52
C ALA A 30 -25.03 4.81 -7.72
N THR A 31 -24.44 4.76 -8.90
CA THR A 31 -23.29 3.89 -9.21
C THR A 31 -22.20 3.98 -8.13
N GLY A 32 -21.87 2.86 -7.47
CA GLY A 32 -20.86 2.81 -6.42
C GLY A 32 -21.32 3.38 -5.07
N VAL A 33 -22.59 3.78 -4.94
CA VAL A 33 -23.17 4.35 -3.72
C VAL A 33 -24.20 3.39 -3.15
N VAL A 34 -23.82 2.59 -2.16
CA VAL A 34 -24.68 1.61 -1.49
C VAL A 34 -25.50 2.25 -0.38
N ASP A 35 -26.80 1.96 -0.39
CA ASP A 35 -27.73 2.16 0.72
C ASP A 35 -27.81 0.89 1.56
N TYR A 36 -27.18 0.89 2.73
CA TYR A 36 -27.15 -0.30 3.58
C TYR A 36 -28.52 -0.64 4.20
N ALA A 37 -29.47 0.30 4.23
CA ALA A 37 -30.85 -0.03 4.59
C ALA A 37 -31.49 -0.95 3.53
N LYS A 38 -31.20 -0.73 2.24
CA LYS A 38 -31.65 -1.59 1.14
C LYS A 38 -30.85 -2.88 1.03
N VAL A 39 -29.59 -2.90 1.47
CA VAL A 39 -28.82 -4.15 1.57
C VAL A 39 -29.51 -5.10 2.55
N ALA A 40 -30.05 -4.61 3.66
CA ALA A 40 -30.81 -5.43 4.60
C ALA A 40 -32.09 -6.03 3.99
N GLU A 41 -32.71 -5.35 3.01
CA GLU A 41 -33.83 -5.91 2.25
C GLU A 41 -33.37 -7.04 1.31
N HIS A 42 -32.18 -6.90 0.71
CA HIS A 42 -31.60 -7.88 -0.21
C HIS A 42 -31.04 -9.11 0.51
N GLU A 43 -30.19 -8.91 1.51
CA GLU A 43 -29.57 -10.00 2.27
C GLU A 43 -30.49 -10.57 3.36
N GLY A 44 -31.59 -9.87 3.65
CA GLY A 44 -32.61 -10.26 4.62
C GLY A 44 -32.24 -9.89 6.06
N ALA A 45 -33.21 -10.09 6.96
CA ALA A 45 -33.05 -9.76 8.37
C ALA A 45 -31.85 -10.48 9.01
N MET A 46 -31.18 -9.77 9.90
CA MET A 46 -30.14 -10.31 10.77
C MET A 46 -30.75 -11.28 11.78
N ASP A 47 -30.06 -12.38 12.06
CA ASP A 47 -30.39 -13.27 13.18
C ASP A 47 -29.83 -12.76 14.52
N ALA A 48 -29.99 -13.55 15.58
CA ALA A 48 -29.51 -13.21 16.92
C ALA A 48 -27.97 -13.09 17.03
N PHE A 49 -27.22 -13.61 16.05
CA PHE A 49 -25.77 -13.50 15.96
C PHE A 49 -25.34 -12.36 15.02
N GLY A 50 -26.27 -11.57 14.49
CA GLY A 50 -25.96 -10.49 13.55
C GLY A 50 -25.63 -10.98 12.14
N VAL A 51 -26.13 -12.17 11.74
CA VAL A 51 -25.90 -12.76 10.42
C VAL A 51 -27.15 -12.61 9.53
N PRO A 52 -27.04 -12.07 8.31
CA PRO A 52 -28.16 -11.99 7.39
C PRO A 52 -28.66 -13.38 6.96
N ARG A 53 -29.99 -13.51 6.82
CA ARG A 53 -30.66 -14.74 6.34
C ARG A 53 -30.05 -15.28 5.04
N PHE A 54 -29.61 -14.42 4.13
CA PHE A 54 -28.96 -14.77 2.86
C PHE A 54 -27.82 -15.78 3.02
N TYR A 55 -27.05 -15.70 4.10
CA TYR A 55 -25.91 -16.58 4.39
C TYR A 55 -26.32 -17.83 5.17
N ARG A 56 -27.34 -17.74 6.03
CA ARG A 56 -27.86 -18.86 6.84
C ARG A 56 -28.58 -19.91 6.00
N GLU A 57 -29.52 -19.45 5.19
CA GLU A 57 -30.36 -20.30 4.34
C GLU A 57 -29.74 -20.50 2.95
N GLY A 58 -28.57 -19.90 2.74
CA GLY A 58 -27.83 -19.90 1.49
C GLY A 58 -27.00 -21.16 1.22
N SER A 59 -26.66 -21.36 -0.05
CA SER A 59 -25.65 -22.33 -0.46
C SER A 59 -24.28 -21.98 0.13
N GLU A 60 -23.39 -22.97 0.19
CA GLU A 60 -22.00 -22.75 0.62
C GLU A 60 -21.30 -21.67 -0.20
N ASP A 61 -21.60 -21.55 -1.49
CA ASP A 61 -20.96 -20.54 -2.35
C ASP A 61 -21.25 -19.09 -1.92
N ARG A 62 -22.37 -18.83 -1.23
CA ARG A 62 -22.65 -17.51 -0.65
C ARG A 62 -21.71 -17.18 0.52
N ARG A 63 -21.07 -18.19 1.11
CA ARG A 63 -20.10 -18.06 2.20
C ARG A 63 -18.65 -18.00 1.72
N LYS A 64 -18.41 -17.96 0.40
CA LYS A 64 -17.07 -17.92 -0.18
C LYS A 64 -16.78 -16.55 -0.78
N LEU A 65 -15.77 -15.85 -0.30
CA LEU A 65 -15.31 -14.58 -0.85
C LEU A 65 -14.21 -14.81 -1.90
N ASN A 66 -14.21 -14.03 -2.97
CA ASN A 66 -13.11 -13.90 -3.90
C ASN A 66 -12.32 -12.64 -3.55
N VAL A 67 -11.10 -12.81 -3.07
CA VAL A 67 -10.21 -11.73 -2.64
C VAL A 67 -9.11 -11.56 -3.68
N ALA A 68 -8.90 -10.35 -4.19
CA ALA A 68 -7.75 -10.00 -5.04
C ALA A 68 -6.67 -9.29 -4.23
N GLN A 69 -5.42 -9.75 -4.34
CA GLN A 69 -4.29 -9.28 -3.53
C GLN A 69 -2.99 -9.18 -4.34
N TRP A 70 -2.02 -8.45 -3.78
CA TRP A 70 -0.62 -8.50 -4.19
C TRP A 70 0.01 -9.87 -3.90
N TYR A 71 1.14 -10.17 -4.55
CA TYR A 71 1.92 -11.37 -4.23
C TYR A 71 2.51 -11.28 -2.81
N ASP A 72 2.63 -12.42 -2.12
CA ASP A 72 3.24 -12.55 -0.79
C ASP A 72 2.83 -11.51 0.26
N TYR A 73 1.52 -11.22 0.36
CA TYR A 73 1.06 -10.09 1.18
C TYR A 73 0.53 -10.41 2.58
N TRP A 74 0.20 -11.67 2.87
CA TRP A 74 -0.16 -12.14 4.21
C TRP A 74 0.18 -13.64 4.36
N PRO A 75 0.41 -14.12 5.59
CA PRO A 75 0.66 -15.54 5.81
C PRO A 75 -0.60 -16.35 5.50
N GLY A 76 -0.44 -17.51 4.85
CA GLY A 76 -1.58 -18.34 4.44
C GLY A 76 -2.51 -18.78 5.59
N LYS A 77 -2.04 -18.73 6.85
CA LYS A 77 -2.86 -18.97 8.04
C LYS A 77 -3.93 -17.89 8.23
N VAL A 78 -3.59 -16.61 8.07
CA VAL A 78 -4.51 -15.48 8.29
C VAL A 78 -5.78 -15.63 7.44
N ILE A 79 -5.63 -16.01 6.17
CA ILE A 79 -6.79 -16.19 5.29
C ILE A 79 -7.60 -17.45 5.60
N ARG A 80 -6.94 -18.55 5.99
CA ARG A 80 -7.66 -19.78 6.39
C ARG A 80 -8.46 -19.57 7.68
N ASP A 81 -7.91 -18.81 8.61
CA ASP A 81 -8.50 -18.60 9.93
C ASP A 81 -9.73 -17.68 9.88
N PHE A 82 -9.95 -16.95 8.78
CA PHE A 82 -11.20 -16.22 8.56
C PHE A 82 -12.43 -17.14 8.68
N GLY A 83 -12.35 -18.36 8.15
CA GLY A 83 -13.45 -19.33 8.27
C GLY A 83 -13.72 -19.73 9.72
N VAL A 84 -12.67 -19.79 10.54
CA VAL A 84 -12.79 -20.11 11.96
C VAL A 84 -13.33 -18.93 12.74
N TYR A 85 -12.85 -17.72 12.48
CA TYR A 85 -13.41 -16.47 13.00
C TYR A 85 -14.92 -16.38 12.73
N MET A 86 -15.38 -16.68 11.51
CA MET A 86 -16.80 -16.67 11.18
C MET A 86 -17.60 -17.76 11.92
N ALA A 87 -17.03 -18.96 12.06
CA ALA A 87 -17.65 -20.05 12.78
C ALA A 87 -17.82 -19.73 14.27
N GLU A 88 -16.81 -19.14 14.91
CA GLU A 88 -16.81 -18.92 16.36
C GLU A 88 -17.54 -17.63 16.74
N ARG A 89 -17.35 -16.53 16.00
CA ARG A 89 -17.99 -15.25 16.29
C ARG A 89 -19.45 -15.20 15.89
N PHE A 90 -19.76 -15.73 14.71
CA PHE A 90 -21.07 -15.59 14.08
C PHE A 90 -21.85 -16.91 14.05
N ASN A 91 -21.30 -17.98 14.63
CA ASN A 91 -21.86 -19.33 14.51
C ASN A 91 -22.06 -19.73 13.03
N LEU A 92 -21.24 -19.23 12.10
CA LEU A 92 -21.41 -19.37 10.65
C LEU A 92 -20.24 -20.17 10.04
N PRO A 93 -20.28 -21.51 10.09
CA PRO A 93 -19.22 -22.34 9.52
C PRO A 93 -19.26 -22.38 7.98
N GLY A 94 -18.16 -22.83 7.38
CA GLY A 94 -18.04 -22.98 5.93
C GLY A 94 -17.77 -21.67 5.19
N CYS A 95 -17.39 -20.61 5.91
CA CYS A 95 -16.86 -19.40 5.32
C CYS A 95 -15.43 -19.60 4.81
N GLU A 96 -15.13 -19.07 3.63
CA GLU A 96 -13.82 -19.19 2.98
C GLU A 96 -13.47 -17.88 2.27
N ALA A 97 -12.21 -17.45 2.33
CA ALA A 97 -11.68 -16.41 1.46
C ALA A 97 -10.71 -17.01 0.45
N ARG A 98 -11.09 -16.96 -0.83
CA ARG A 98 -10.36 -17.52 -1.97
C ARG A 98 -9.47 -16.45 -2.61
N TRP A 99 -8.17 -16.72 -2.64
CA TRP A 99 -7.17 -15.76 -3.10
C TRP A 99 -6.13 -16.33 -4.07
N THR A 100 -5.90 -17.65 -4.07
CA THR A 100 -4.76 -18.29 -4.74
C THR A 100 -4.71 -18.08 -6.25
N SER A 101 -5.87 -17.87 -6.90
CA SER A 101 -5.98 -17.54 -8.33
C SER A 101 -6.06 -16.03 -8.62
N ASN A 102 -5.98 -15.19 -7.60
CA ASN A 102 -6.33 -13.77 -7.63
C ASN A 102 -5.15 -12.89 -7.16
N ILE A 103 -3.93 -13.29 -7.52
CA ILE A 103 -2.68 -12.62 -7.15
C ILE A 103 -2.21 -11.80 -8.35
N TYR A 104 -2.10 -10.49 -8.19
CA TYR A 104 -1.61 -9.58 -9.23
C TYR A 104 -0.24 -8.99 -8.84
N THR A 105 0.50 -8.47 -9.82
CA THR A 105 1.83 -7.87 -9.60
C THR A 105 1.89 -6.38 -9.92
N SER A 106 0.80 -5.78 -10.41
CA SER A 106 0.66 -4.34 -10.56
C SER A 106 -0.79 -3.87 -10.48
N ASN A 107 -1.01 -2.60 -10.13
CA ASN A 107 -2.33 -2.01 -10.11
C ASN A 107 -2.99 -2.00 -11.50
N GLU A 108 -2.21 -1.84 -12.58
CA GLU A 108 -2.71 -1.89 -13.96
C GLU A 108 -3.25 -3.27 -14.34
N GLU A 109 -2.65 -4.35 -13.83
CA GLU A 109 -3.15 -5.71 -14.00
C GLU A 109 -4.50 -5.88 -13.30
N LEU A 110 -4.60 -5.51 -12.02
CA LEU A 110 -5.85 -5.55 -11.27
C LEU A 110 -6.95 -4.74 -11.99
N PHE A 111 -6.63 -3.52 -12.41
CA PHE A 111 -7.57 -2.66 -13.13
C PHE A 111 -8.03 -3.32 -14.43
N THR A 112 -7.14 -3.97 -15.18
CA THR A 112 -7.47 -4.71 -16.40
C THR A 112 -8.41 -5.88 -16.12
N TRP A 113 -8.21 -6.62 -15.02
CA TRP A 113 -9.07 -7.73 -14.64
C TRP A 113 -10.52 -7.30 -14.41
N ILE A 114 -10.72 -6.22 -13.65
CA ILE A 114 -12.07 -5.76 -13.32
C ILE A 114 -12.75 -4.99 -14.46
N SER A 115 -11.97 -4.36 -15.34
CA SER A 115 -12.53 -3.54 -16.43
C SER A 115 -12.71 -4.27 -17.76
N GLN A 116 -11.87 -5.25 -18.09
CA GLN A 116 -11.85 -5.86 -19.42
C GLN A 116 -12.17 -7.34 -19.42
N THR A 117 -11.69 -8.09 -18.43
CA THR A 117 -11.87 -9.55 -18.42
C THR A 117 -13.17 -9.98 -17.74
N GLY A 118 -13.87 -9.05 -17.07
CA GLY A 118 -15.10 -9.34 -16.35
C GLY A 118 -14.89 -10.19 -15.10
N ARG A 119 -13.65 -10.31 -14.61
CA ARG A 119 -13.36 -11.01 -13.36
C ARG A 119 -14.06 -10.29 -12.21
N LYS A 120 -14.73 -11.08 -11.37
CA LYS A 120 -15.49 -10.58 -10.23
C LYS A 120 -14.75 -10.90 -8.93
N PHE A 121 -14.45 -9.86 -8.19
CA PHE A 121 -13.96 -9.94 -6.82
C PHE A 121 -15.01 -9.42 -5.87
N ASP A 122 -14.88 -9.80 -4.61
CA ASP A 122 -15.65 -9.27 -3.48
C ASP A 122 -14.84 -8.19 -2.76
N VAL A 123 -13.58 -8.52 -2.42
CA VAL A 123 -12.62 -7.62 -1.80
C VAL A 123 -11.37 -7.52 -2.67
N MET A 124 -10.81 -6.33 -2.80
CA MET A 124 -9.56 -6.06 -3.50
C MET A 124 -8.64 -5.22 -2.62
N VAL A 125 -7.33 -5.25 -2.86
CA VAL A 125 -6.35 -4.51 -2.06
C VAL A 125 -5.49 -3.52 -2.89
N PRO A 126 -6.07 -2.59 -3.68
CA PRO A 126 -5.33 -1.67 -4.54
C PRO A 126 -4.57 -0.57 -3.76
N THR A 127 -3.56 0.00 -4.40
CA THR A 127 -2.84 1.19 -3.90
C THR A 127 -3.71 2.44 -3.96
N ASN A 128 -3.46 3.41 -3.08
CA ASN A 128 -4.27 4.62 -2.86
C ASN A 128 -4.61 5.38 -4.15
N TYR A 129 -3.67 5.59 -5.08
CA TYR A 129 -3.96 6.28 -6.36
C TYR A 129 -4.95 5.51 -7.25
N THR A 130 -4.94 4.18 -7.13
CA THR A 130 -5.83 3.28 -7.88
C THR A 130 -7.20 3.23 -7.23
N VAL A 131 -7.30 3.39 -5.90
CA VAL A 131 -8.59 3.62 -5.22
C VAL A 131 -9.28 4.86 -5.77
N GLU A 132 -8.58 6.00 -5.89
CA GLU A 132 -9.18 7.23 -6.44
C GLU A 132 -9.67 7.01 -7.88
N THR A 133 -8.87 6.30 -8.67
CA THR A 133 -9.21 5.95 -10.06
C THR A 133 -10.44 5.05 -10.13
N MET A 134 -10.48 3.98 -9.34
CA MET A 134 -11.58 3.02 -9.29
C MET A 134 -12.87 3.68 -8.80
N GLU A 135 -12.79 4.57 -7.83
CA GLU A 135 -13.97 5.26 -7.33
C GLU A 135 -14.50 6.30 -8.33
N LYS A 136 -13.63 7.09 -8.98
CA LYS A 136 -14.03 7.98 -10.09
C LYS A 136 -14.64 7.22 -11.28
N ALA A 137 -14.23 5.96 -11.48
CA ALA A 137 -14.77 5.05 -12.48
C ALA A 137 -16.03 4.28 -12.01
N GLY A 138 -16.41 4.38 -10.74
CA GLY A 138 -17.55 3.68 -10.16
C GLY A 138 -17.37 2.16 -10.09
N LEU A 139 -16.15 1.69 -9.80
CA LEU A 139 -15.77 0.27 -9.71
C LEU A 139 -15.72 -0.27 -8.29
N ILE A 140 -15.82 0.60 -7.29
CA ILE A 140 -15.87 0.25 -5.88
C ILE A 140 -17.08 0.90 -5.20
N VAL A 141 -17.48 0.36 -4.05
CA VAL A 141 -18.62 0.85 -3.28
C VAL A 141 -18.20 1.42 -1.92
N ASN A 142 -18.99 2.36 -1.38
CA ASN A 142 -18.84 2.77 0.01
C ASN A 142 -19.17 1.61 0.96
N MET A 143 -18.47 1.59 2.10
CA MET A 143 -18.62 0.63 3.19
C MET A 143 -19.52 1.18 4.30
N ASN A 144 -20.17 0.28 5.03
CA ASN A 144 -20.83 0.59 6.28
C ASN A 144 -19.82 0.53 7.43
N ARG A 145 -19.55 1.68 8.07
CA ARG A 145 -18.60 1.77 9.20
C ARG A 145 -19.00 0.90 10.38
N GLU A 146 -20.29 0.73 10.64
CA GLU A 146 -20.79 -0.11 11.73
C GLU A 146 -20.46 -1.60 11.54
N TRP A 147 -20.23 -2.04 10.30
CA TRP A 147 -19.87 -3.42 9.97
C TRP A 147 -18.35 -3.65 9.96
N VAL A 148 -17.56 -2.58 10.09
CA VAL A 148 -16.09 -2.64 10.23
C VAL A 148 -15.62 -1.90 11.48
N PRO A 149 -16.09 -2.20 12.70
CA PRO A 149 -15.71 -1.37 13.84
C PRO A 149 -14.22 -1.50 14.25
N ASN A 150 -13.45 -2.48 13.74
CA ASN A 150 -12.00 -2.57 13.96
C ASN A 150 -11.25 -1.44 13.24
N PHE A 151 -11.93 -0.73 12.33
CA PHE A 151 -11.46 0.51 11.74
C PHE A 151 -11.03 1.53 12.81
N ASP A 152 -11.70 1.55 13.97
CA ASP A 152 -11.36 2.48 15.05
C ASP A 152 -10.01 2.14 15.72
N CYS A 153 -9.50 0.90 15.61
CA CYS A 153 -8.17 0.54 16.10
C CYS A 153 -7.04 1.23 15.31
N MET A 154 -7.31 1.70 14.09
CA MET A 154 -6.32 2.43 13.30
C MET A 154 -6.04 3.83 13.86
N PHE A 155 -7.06 4.45 14.47
CA PHE A 155 -7.01 5.86 14.84
C PHE A 155 -7.30 6.15 16.32
N GLY A 156 -7.84 5.15 17.03
CA GLY A 156 -8.32 5.29 18.40
C GLY A 156 -7.17 5.33 19.41
N PRO A 157 -7.43 5.92 20.60
CA PRO A 157 -6.47 5.85 21.70
C PRO A 157 -6.21 4.39 22.05
N VAL A 158 -4.93 4.05 22.22
CA VAL A 158 -4.50 2.74 22.71
C VAL A 158 -5.00 2.62 24.17
N PRO A 159 -5.74 1.58 24.55
CA PRO A 159 -6.24 1.45 25.92
C PRO A 159 -5.10 1.36 26.94
N SER A 160 -5.24 2.04 28.08
CA SER A 160 -4.24 2.03 29.18
C SER A 160 -4.13 0.71 29.93
N SER A 161 -5.09 -0.19 29.72
CA SER A 161 -5.12 -1.54 30.24
C SER A 161 -6.04 -2.38 29.38
N VAL A 162 -5.74 -3.66 29.29
CA VAL A 162 -6.52 -4.66 28.54
C VAL A 162 -7.91 -4.91 29.12
N ASP A 163 -8.12 -4.47 30.36
CA ASP A 163 -9.42 -4.45 31.05
C ASP A 163 -10.42 -3.41 30.50
N HIS A 164 -10.00 -2.53 29.58
CA HIS A 164 -10.84 -1.48 28.98
C HIS A 164 -11.11 -1.67 27.47
N ILE A 165 -10.73 -2.82 26.90
CA ILE A 165 -11.22 -3.21 25.57
C ILE A 165 -12.66 -3.68 25.74
N ASP A 166 -13.63 -2.87 25.31
CA ASP A 166 -15.06 -3.18 25.44
C ASP A 166 -15.40 -4.51 24.73
N VAL A 167 -15.94 -5.44 25.51
CA VAL A 167 -15.98 -6.90 25.35
C VAL A 167 -17.07 -7.42 24.41
N TRP A 168 -17.63 -6.58 23.53
CA TRP A 168 -18.50 -7.06 22.42
C TRP A 168 -17.69 -7.63 21.23
N ARG A 169 -16.36 -7.67 21.37
CA ARG A 169 -15.41 -8.08 20.33
C ARG A 169 -14.32 -9.04 20.85
N PRO A 170 -14.64 -10.23 21.37
CA PRO A 170 -13.66 -11.30 21.36
C PRO A 170 -13.43 -11.72 19.90
N ASN A 171 -12.19 -11.52 19.43
CA ASN A 171 -11.57 -12.56 18.64
C ASN A 171 -11.36 -13.75 19.60
N PRO A 172 -12.05 -14.88 19.41
CA PRO A 172 -11.90 -16.08 20.26
C PRO A 172 -10.46 -16.63 20.34
N PHE A 173 -9.55 -16.15 19.48
CA PHE A 173 -8.14 -16.50 19.49
C PHE A 173 -7.27 -15.66 20.43
N VAL A 174 -7.77 -14.57 21.01
CA VAL A 174 -7.00 -13.67 21.90
C VAL A 174 -7.83 -13.31 23.12
N THR A 175 -7.76 -14.16 24.14
CA THR A 175 -8.49 -14.00 25.41
C THR A 175 -7.73 -13.18 26.46
N THR A 176 -6.47 -12.83 26.15
CA THR A 176 -5.60 -12.02 26.99
C THR A 176 -4.73 -11.14 26.08
N TYR A 177 -4.95 -9.84 26.13
CA TYR A 177 -4.00 -8.87 25.59
C TYR A 177 -2.96 -8.54 26.68
N PRO A 178 -1.72 -8.13 26.36
CA PRO A 178 -0.74 -7.74 27.38
C PRO A 178 -1.03 -6.36 27.98
N SER A 179 -0.73 -6.16 29.27
CA SER A 179 -0.82 -4.84 29.93
C SER A 179 0.48 -4.06 29.78
N TRP A 180 0.42 -2.82 29.28
CA TRP A 180 1.60 -2.06 28.84
C TRP A 180 1.96 -0.93 29.83
N PRO A 181 3.13 -0.96 30.51
CA PRO A 181 3.47 -0.02 31.59
C PRO A 181 4.12 1.31 31.14
N ASN A 182 4.51 1.45 29.87
CA ASN A 182 5.33 2.58 29.40
C ASN A 182 4.54 3.47 28.43
N GLY A 183 4.73 4.79 28.58
CA GLY A 183 3.93 5.82 27.92
C GLY A 183 3.86 5.72 26.40
N TYR A 184 2.65 5.97 25.88
CA TYR A 184 2.25 5.99 24.48
C TYR A 184 3.20 6.80 23.58
N ASN A 185 3.59 6.24 22.43
CA ASN A 185 4.08 7.05 21.33
C ASN A 185 2.89 7.59 20.54
N THR A 186 2.32 8.72 20.99
CA THR A 186 1.22 9.37 20.27
C THR A 186 1.62 9.99 18.93
N GLU A 187 2.93 10.13 18.65
CA GLU A 187 3.45 10.80 17.45
C GLU A 187 3.65 9.84 16.26
N ALA A 188 4.16 8.62 16.46
CA ALA A 188 4.23 7.61 15.40
C ALA A 188 2.83 7.26 14.86
N GLY A 189 1.83 7.26 15.74
CA GLY A 189 0.43 7.14 15.34
C GLY A 189 -0.18 8.45 14.82
N PHE A 190 0.41 9.63 15.03
CA PHE A 190 -0.21 10.91 14.68
C PHE A 190 -0.34 11.11 13.17
N ASP A 191 0.67 10.70 12.39
CA ASP A 191 0.58 10.75 10.93
C ASP A 191 -0.59 9.86 10.52
N PHE A 192 -0.61 8.57 10.92
CA PHE A 192 -1.70 7.63 10.62
C PHE A 192 -3.07 7.98 11.20
N ARG A 193 -3.15 8.76 12.29
CA ARG A 193 -4.39 9.21 12.96
C ARG A 193 -5.17 10.28 12.21
N THR A 194 -4.62 10.77 11.09
CA THR A 194 -5.25 11.82 10.30
C THR A 194 -5.69 11.29 8.93
N PRO A 195 -6.97 10.93 8.74
CA PRO A 195 -7.49 10.42 7.48
C PRO A 195 -7.16 11.25 6.24
N ALA A 196 -7.18 12.58 6.38
CA ALA A 196 -6.91 13.50 5.28
C ALA A 196 -5.43 13.52 4.85
N LEU A 197 -4.47 13.32 5.77
CA LEU A 197 -3.03 13.39 5.48
C LEU A 197 -2.50 12.12 4.82
N ASN A 198 -3.09 10.95 5.11
CA ASN A 198 -2.64 9.67 4.58
C ASN A 198 -3.42 9.22 3.33
N GLY A 199 -4.24 10.07 2.73
CA GLY A 199 -5.01 9.67 1.54
C GLY A 199 -6.05 8.58 1.82
N TYR A 200 -6.65 8.56 3.01
CA TYR A 200 -7.84 7.74 3.24
C TYR A 200 -8.96 8.29 2.35
N MET A 201 -9.48 7.44 1.49
CA MET A 201 -10.44 7.85 0.48
C MET A 201 -11.83 7.90 1.13
N TYR A 202 -12.15 9.08 1.66
CA TYR A 202 -13.52 9.45 2.01
C TYR A 202 -14.09 10.33 0.91
N ARG A 203 -15.36 10.11 0.54
CA ARG A 203 -16.06 11.02 -0.39
C ARG A 203 -16.15 12.46 0.11
N MET A 204 -15.97 12.69 1.41
CA MET A 204 -15.96 14.01 2.03
C MET A 204 -14.63 14.76 1.88
N ASN A 205 -13.55 14.12 1.42
CA ASN A 205 -12.28 14.81 1.19
C ASN A 205 -12.40 15.78 0.00
N ARG A 206 -12.66 17.06 0.28
CA ARG A 206 -12.87 18.09 -0.75
C ARG A 206 -11.64 18.40 -1.61
N GLU A 207 -10.45 18.09 -1.12
CA GLU A 207 -9.21 18.22 -1.90
C GLU A 207 -9.11 17.14 -2.97
N THR A 208 -9.58 15.93 -2.64
CA THR A 208 -9.60 14.78 -3.55
C THR A 208 -10.88 14.70 -4.39
N TYR A 209 -11.98 15.23 -3.85
CA TYR A 209 -13.34 15.17 -4.39
C TYR A 209 -14.02 16.54 -4.33
N PRO A 210 -13.79 17.42 -5.31
CA PRO A 210 -14.60 18.63 -5.42
C PRO A 210 -16.07 18.24 -5.59
N ASN A 211 -16.97 18.92 -4.87
CA ASN A 211 -18.41 18.65 -4.92
C ASN A 211 -18.88 18.53 -6.38
N PRO A 212 -19.55 17.43 -6.77
CA PRO A 212 -20.09 17.31 -8.11
C PRO A 212 -21.13 18.41 -8.35
N ARG A 213 -21.04 19.13 -9.48
CA ARG A 213 -22.10 20.07 -9.88
C ARG A 213 -23.43 19.30 -10.01
N GLY A 214 -24.45 19.74 -9.27
CA GLY A 214 -25.80 19.16 -9.33
C GLY A 214 -26.12 18.06 -8.30
N THR A 215 -25.39 17.98 -7.18
CA THR A 215 -25.65 17.03 -6.08
C THR A 215 -26.46 17.63 -4.93
N ASP A 216 -27.43 18.48 -5.25
CA ASP A 216 -28.25 19.17 -4.24
C ASP A 216 -29.15 18.21 -3.40
N ASN A 217 -29.12 16.90 -3.67
CA ASN A 217 -29.94 15.89 -3.00
C ASN A 217 -29.15 14.79 -2.24
N PHE A 218 -27.82 14.81 -2.16
CA PHE A 218 -27.04 13.80 -1.41
C PHE A 218 -26.09 14.44 -0.39
N THR A 219 -26.33 14.18 0.89
CA THR A 219 -25.44 14.60 1.98
C THR A 219 -24.51 13.44 2.30
N TRP A 220 -23.23 13.59 1.95
CA TRP A 220 -22.18 12.67 2.40
C TRP A 220 -21.86 12.97 3.86
N ASP A 221 -21.82 11.94 4.69
CA ASP A 221 -21.46 12.01 6.11
C ASP A 221 -20.56 10.83 6.50
N GLU A 222 -20.16 10.75 7.76
CA GLU A 222 -19.27 9.70 8.24
C GLU A 222 -19.86 8.28 8.12
N THR A 223 -21.18 8.16 7.96
CA THR A 223 -21.88 6.88 7.87
C THR A 223 -21.86 6.27 6.47
N ASN A 224 -21.66 7.10 5.43
CA ASN A 224 -21.75 6.65 4.02
C ASN A 224 -20.55 7.04 3.14
N SER A 225 -19.49 7.58 3.72
CA SER A 225 -18.34 8.15 2.98
C SER A 225 -17.10 7.27 2.93
N LEU A 226 -17.02 6.19 3.71
CA LEU A 226 -15.86 5.29 3.78
C LEU A 226 -15.75 4.44 2.49
N LEU A 227 -14.67 4.56 1.72
CA LEU A 227 -14.45 3.79 0.48
C LEU A 227 -13.32 2.76 0.57
N ALA A 228 -12.37 3.00 1.45
CA ALA A 228 -11.13 2.26 1.56
C ALA A 228 -10.71 2.14 3.02
N VAL A 229 -10.20 0.97 3.40
CA VAL A 229 -9.57 0.73 4.69
C VAL A 229 -8.10 0.38 4.46
N PRO A 230 -7.14 1.21 4.91
CA PRO A 230 -5.72 0.89 4.79
C PRO A 230 -5.38 -0.46 5.37
N PHE A 231 -4.60 -1.20 4.60
CA PHE A 231 -4.17 -2.54 4.94
C PHE A 231 -2.70 -2.53 5.39
N GLN A 232 -1.82 -2.00 4.55
CA GLN A 232 -0.38 -1.87 4.77
C GLN A 232 0.11 -0.62 4.04
N TRP A 233 1.25 -0.10 4.46
CA TRP A 233 1.91 1.02 3.80
C TRP A 233 3.42 0.80 3.72
N GLY A 234 4.07 1.63 2.90
CA GLY A 234 5.51 1.60 2.78
C GLY A 234 6.06 2.72 1.92
N THR A 235 7.37 2.64 1.69
CA THR A 235 8.09 3.54 0.79
C THR A 235 8.71 2.78 -0.38
N THR A 236 9.00 3.52 -1.44
CA THR A 236 9.80 3.07 -2.58
C THR A 236 11.15 3.78 -2.54
N GLY A 237 12.22 3.00 -2.58
CA GLY A 237 13.58 3.45 -2.36
C GLY A 237 14.59 2.54 -3.04
N ILE A 238 15.78 2.46 -2.47
CA ILE A 238 16.89 1.67 -3.03
C ILE A 238 17.21 0.51 -2.10
N GLY A 239 17.04 -0.70 -2.60
CA GLY A 239 17.64 -1.91 -2.04
C GLY A 239 19.06 -2.08 -2.59
N TYR A 240 20.02 -2.39 -1.73
CA TYR A 240 21.42 -2.51 -2.16
C TYR A 240 22.21 -3.51 -1.33
N ARG A 241 23.33 -3.97 -1.87
CA ARG A 241 24.25 -4.84 -1.15
C ARG A 241 25.24 -4.08 -0.28
N SER A 242 25.15 -4.23 1.05
CA SER A 242 26.03 -3.58 2.02
C SER A 242 27.43 -4.21 2.10
N ASP A 243 27.65 -5.38 1.49
CA ASP A 243 28.99 -5.94 1.27
C ASP A 243 29.66 -5.39 -0.01
N VAL A 244 28.96 -4.56 -0.78
CA VAL A 244 29.47 -3.89 -1.98
C VAL A 244 29.62 -2.41 -1.75
N PHE A 245 28.56 -1.73 -1.32
CA PHE A 245 28.54 -0.28 -1.15
C PHE A 245 28.76 0.14 0.30
N GLU A 246 29.63 1.12 0.52
CA GLU A 246 29.62 1.84 1.79
C GLU A 246 28.35 2.68 1.89
N ARG A 247 27.76 2.72 3.09
CA ARG A 247 26.46 3.36 3.32
C ARG A 247 26.49 4.83 2.96
N GLU A 248 27.52 5.55 3.39
CA GLU A 248 27.68 6.97 3.14
C GLU A 248 27.77 7.28 1.64
N ASP A 249 28.44 6.41 0.85
CA ASP A 249 28.57 6.60 -0.58
C ASP A 249 27.23 6.40 -1.29
N ILE A 250 26.53 5.29 -1.01
CA ILE A 250 25.27 5.01 -1.70
C ILE A 250 24.17 5.99 -1.30
N GLU A 251 24.08 6.40 -0.03
CA GLU A 251 23.16 7.44 0.41
C GLU A 251 23.51 8.80 -0.21
N ARG A 252 24.81 9.08 -0.43
CA ARG A 252 25.25 10.28 -1.13
C ARG A 252 24.87 10.26 -2.61
N TYR A 253 24.96 9.12 -3.30
CA TYR A 253 24.49 9.01 -4.69
C TYR A 253 22.96 9.10 -4.76
N GLY A 254 22.24 8.37 -3.90
CA GLY A 254 20.80 8.23 -4.03
C GLY A 254 20.45 7.66 -5.41
N TRP A 255 19.50 8.27 -6.14
CA TRP A 255 19.10 7.79 -7.47
C TRP A 255 20.22 7.85 -8.52
N ASP A 256 21.23 8.72 -8.35
CA ASP A 256 22.40 8.81 -9.25
C ASP A 256 23.16 7.48 -9.38
N VAL A 257 23.02 6.57 -8.40
CA VAL A 257 23.65 5.24 -8.43
C VAL A 257 23.26 4.44 -9.68
N LEU A 258 22.07 4.71 -10.25
CA LEU A 258 21.57 4.04 -11.44
C LEU A 258 22.35 4.40 -12.71
N GLU A 259 23.01 5.57 -12.72
CA GLU A 259 23.84 6.04 -13.82
C GLU A 259 25.30 5.56 -13.73
N LEU A 260 25.74 5.09 -12.56
CA LEU A 260 27.14 4.70 -12.34
C LEU A 260 27.51 3.45 -13.14
N PRO A 261 28.60 3.46 -13.94
CA PRO A 261 29.07 2.27 -14.64
C PRO A 261 29.82 1.30 -13.70
N GLU A 262 30.45 1.84 -12.66
CA GLU A 262 31.20 1.09 -11.65
C GLU A 262 31.16 1.81 -10.29
N TYR A 263 31.47 1.08 -9.23
CA TYR A 263 31.65 1.63 -7.89
C TYR A 263 32.96 1.12 -7.29
N HIS A 264 33.79 2.03 -6.79
CA HIS A 264 35.00 1.68 -6.05
C HIS A 264 34.71 1.72 -4.56
N ASN A 265 34.76 0.57 -3.89
CA ASN A 265 34.60 0.51 -2.44
C ASN A 265 35.91 0.94 -1.76
N PRO A 266 35.95 2.09 -1.05
CA PRO A 266 37.18 2.60 -0.45
C PRO A 266 37.67 1.76 0.74
N ARG A 267 36.77 1.04 1.42
CA ARG A 267 37.11 0.19 2.58
C ARG A 267 37.80 -1.11 2.14
N THR A 268 37.41 -1.69 1.01
CA THR A 268 37.96 -2.96 0.52
C THR A 268 38.98 -2.77 -0.62
N GLY A 269 39.02 -1.59 -1.24
CA GLY A 269 39.81 -1.32 -2.44
C GLY A 269 39.30 -2.01 -3.71
N THR A 270 38.12 -2.64 -3.66
CA THR A 270 37.56 -3.39 -4.78
C THR A 270 36.69 -2.48 -5.66
N THR A 271 36.90 -2.54 -6.97
CA THR A 271 36.02 -1.90 -7.95
C THR A 271 35.00 -2.91 -8.48
N TYR A 272 33.72 -2.58 -8.36
CA TYR A 272 32.59 -3.38 -8.82
C TYR A 272 32.04 -2.79 -10.10
N ASN A 273 32.00 -3.60 -11.15
CA ASN A 273 31.30 -3.26 -12.38
C ASN A 273 29.77 -3.35 -12.15
N LEU A 274 29.05 -2.27 -12.45
CA LEU A 274 27.60 -2.18 -12.26
C LEU A 274 26.79 -2.48 -13.53
N HIS A 275 27.45 -2.73 -14.66
CA HIS A 275 26.82 -3.14 -15.91
C HIS A 275 25.99 -4.41 -15.72
N LYS A 276 24.70 -4.33 -16.02
CA LYS A 276 23.70 -5.39 -15.83
C LYS A 276 23.60 -5.91 -14.40
N LYS A 277 23.96 -5.06 -13.42
CA LYS A 277 23.87 -5.33 -11.98
C LYS A 277 22.94 -4.37 -11.22
N LYS A 278 22.20 -3.56 -11.97
CA LYS A 278 21.21 -2.60 -11.47
C LYS A 278 19.85 -2.95 -12.02
N MET A 279 18.80 -2.81 -11.22
CA MET A 279 17.43 -3.10 -11.61
C MET A 279 16.49 -1.99 -11.12
N MET A 280 15.31 -1.92 -11.73
CA MET A 280 14.21 -1.11 -11.24
C MET A 280 12.91 -1.92 -11.23
N LEU A 281 11.91 -1.45 -10.49
CA LEU A 281 10.56 -2.03 -10.47
C LEU A 281 9.95 -2.08 -11.88
N ASP A 282 9.15 -3.10 -12.16
CA ASP A 282 8.26 -3.08 -13.34
C ASP A 282 6.94 -2.37 -13.02
N ASP A 283 7.05 -1.18 -12.44
CA ASP A 283 5.94 -0.31 -12.11
C ASP A 283 6.19 1.10 -12.68
N MET A 284 5.31 1.51 -13.58
CA MET A 284 5.45 2.77 -14.30
C MET A 284 5.44 3.98 -13.36
N ARG A 285 4.54 4.03 -12.38
CA ARG A 285 4.42 5.21 -11.51
C ARG A 285 5.61 5.30 -10.56
N GLU A 286 6.11 4.16 -10.09
CA GLU A 286 7.29 4.09 -9.23
C GLU A 286 8.57 4.51 -9.96
N VAL A 287 8.79 4.00 -11.17
CA VAL A 287 9.99 4.33 -11.96
C VAL A 287 10.01 5.81 -12.34
N TYR A 288 8.86 6.36 -12.75
CA TYR A 288 8.77 7.79 -13.02
C TYR A 288 8.91 8.64 -11.76
N THR A 289 8.49 8.14 -10.58
CA THR A 289 8.74 8.84 -9.32
C THR A 289 10.24 9.01 -9.07
N ALA A 290 11.03 7.94 -9.19
CA ALA A 290 12.49 8.03 -9.05
C ALA A 290 13.08 9.05 -10.04
N ALA A 291 12.64 8.99 -11.31
CA ALA A 291 13.11 9.90 -12.36
C ALA A 291 12.74 11.37 -12.07
N PHE A 292 11.52 11.68 -11.64
CA PHE A 292 11.15 13.06 -11.30
C PHE A 292 11.94 13.58 -10.11
N LYS A 293 12.11 12.76 -9.07
CA LYS A 293 12.86 13.15 -7.86
C LYS A 293 14.32 13.44 -8.18
N ASP A 294 14.92 12.63 -9.04
CA ASP A 294 16.30 12.79 -9.46
C ASP A 294 16.50 14.00 -10.39
N VAL A 295 15.73 14.09 -11.48
CA VAL A 295 15.83 15.20 -12.44
C VAL A 295 15.49 16.53 -11.79
N GLY A 296 14.46 16.57 -10.94
CA GLY A 296 14.10 17.76 -10.17
C GLY A 296 15.19 18.18 -9.18
N TRP A 297 15.90 17.23 -8.57
CA TRP A 297 17.06 17.52 -7.73
C TRP A 297 18.23 18.10 -8.53
N LYS A 298 18.59 17.48 -9.67
CA LYS A 298 19.66 17.97 -10.56
C LYS A 298 19.37 19.38 -11.05
N ARG A 299 18.11 19.67 -11.43
CA ARG A 299 17.69 21.02 -11.84
C ARG A 299 17.89 22.07 -10.76
N GLN A 300 17.60 21.75 -9.50
CA GLN A 300 17.88 22.67 -8.38
C GLN A 300 19.37 22.99 -8.27
N VAL A 301 20.24 21.97 -8.44
CA VAL A 301 21.70 22.15 -8.43
C VAL A 301 22.14 23.04 -9.60
N ASP A 302 21.64 22.78 -10.81
CA ASP A 302 21.99 23.54 -12.01
C ASP A 302 21.56 25.02 -11.92
N GLU A 303 20.46 25.29 -11.21
CA GLU A 303 19.97 26.64 -10.91
C GLU A 303 20.73 27.32 -9.75
N GLY A 304 21.75 26.66 -9.18
CA GLY A 304 22.56 27.19 -8.08
C GLY A 304 21.86 27.20 -6.73
N LEU A 305 20.79 26.43 -6.57
CA LEU A 305 20.03 26.33 -5.33
C LEU A 305 20.62 25.27 -4.39
N THR A 306 20.34 25.41 -3.09
CA THR A 306 20.52 24.30 -2.15
C THR A 306 19.36 23.32 -2.35
N PRO A 307 19.60 22.08 -2.82
CA PRO A 307 18.51 21.19 -3.17
C PRO A 307 17.69 20.76 -1.95
N THR A 308 16.38 20.64 -2.16
CA THR A 308 15.44 20.04 -1.22
C THR A 308 14.68 18.89 -1.88
N ALA A 309 14.27 17.92 -1.07
CA ALA A 309 13.44 16.79 -1.47
C ALA A 309 11.95 17.03 -1.25
N VAL A 310 11.60 18.11 -0.54
CA VAL A 310 10.23 18.44 -0.15
C VAL A 310 9.56 19.24 -1.26
N THR A 311 8.45 18.72 -1.74
CA THR A 311 7.60 19.39 -2.71
C THR A 311 6.76 20.46 -2.03
N ARG A 312 6.88 21.71 -2.47
CA ARG A 312 6.05 22.83 -1.97
C ARG A 312 4.71 22.85 -2.69
N SER A 313 3.72 23.55 -2.14
CA SER A 313 2.42 23.76 -2.78
C SER A 313 2.61 24.25 -4.23
N ASN A 314 2.41 23.34 -5.19
CA ASN A 314 2.54 23.50 -6.65
C ASN A 314 3.91 23.17 -7.32
N GLY A 315 4.88 22.55 -6.63
CA GLY A 315 5.98 21.82 -7.30
C GLY A 315 7.12 22.65 -7.92
N ASP A 316 7.37 23.86 -7.44
CA ASP A 316 8.35 24.76 -8.09
C ASP A 316 9.82 24.49 -7.75
N TYR A 317 10.13 23.66 -6.75
CA TYR A 317 11.53 23.37 -6.36
C TYR A 317 11.91 21.90 -6.55
N GLN A 318 11.24 20.99 -5.84
CA GLN A 318 11.33 19.56 -6.12
C GLN A 318 10.13 19.14 -6.96
N TRP A 319 10.38 18.30 -7.96
CA TRP A 319 9.33 17.76 -8.82
C TRP A 319 8.50 16.73 -8.04
N SER A 320 7.21 16.73 -8.33
CA SER A 320 6.25 15.85 -7.68
C SER A 320 6.34 14.42 -8.22
N SER A 321 5.91 13.43 -7.44
CA SER A 321 5.64 12.08 -7.96
C SER A 321 4.41 12.03 -8.90
N ASN A 322 3.72 13.17 -9.05
CA ASN A 322 2.45 13.33 -9.76
C ASN A 322 2.55 14.29 -10.96
N GLU A 323 3.75 14.52 -11.50
CA GLU A 323 3.92 15.38 -12.68
C GLU A 323 3.11 14.88 -13.88
N THR A 324 2.57 15.80 -14.67
CA THR A 324 1.74 15.44 -15.85
C THR A 324 2.07 16.24 -17.11
N THR A 325 3.04 17.15 -17.04
CA THR A 325 3.47 17.98 -18.17
C THR A 325 4.34 17.17 -19.12
N GLU A 326 4.20 17.39 -20.43
CA GLU A 326 5.06 16.75 -21.44
C GLU A 326 6.55 17.03 -21.20
N GLU A 327 6.92 18.26 -20.81
CA GLU A 327 8.31 18.64 -20.52
C GLU A 327 8.94 17.73 -19.45
N LYS A 328 8.31 17.65 -18.27
CA LYS A 328 8.84 16.84 -17.16
C LYS A 328 8.79 15.34 -17.48
N LEU A 329 7.75 14.86 -18.16
CA LEU A 329 7.65 13.46 -18.61
C LEU A 329 8.75 13.10 -19.61
N GLN A 330 9.05 13.98 -20.55
CA GLN A 330 10.15 13.81 -21.50
C GLN A 330 11.49 13.79 -20.78
N ALA A 331 11.76 14.77 -19.90
CA ALA A 331 13.02 14.84 -19.15
C ALA A 331 13.24 13.59 -18.27
N ALA A 332 12.20 13.13 -17.57
CA ALA A 332 12.24 11.89 -16.81
C ALA A 332 12.50 10.66 -17.70
N THR A 333 11.88 10.62 -18.89
CA THR A 333 12.10 9.54 -19.87
C THR A 333 13.53 9.55 -20.39
N ASP A 334 14.08 10.72 -20.72
CA ASP A 334 15.44 10.86 -21.23
C ASP A 334 16.46 10.41 -20.18
N TRP A 335 16.23 10.74 -18.91
CA TRP A 335 17.03 10.25 -17.79
C TRP A 335 16.98 8.72 -17.68
N LEU A 336 15.79 8.11 -17.69
CA LEU A 336 15.65 6.64 -17.65
C LEU A 336 16.35 5.98 -18.85
N VAL A 337 16.21 6.55 -20.06
CA VAL A 337 16.80 6.00 -21.29
C VAL A 337 18.34 6.13 -21.29
N SER A 338 18.90 7.12 -20.61
CA SER A 338 20.36 7.35 -20.60
C SER A 338 21.14 6.17 -20.04
N PHE A 339 20.57 5.46 -19.06
CA PHE A 339 21.22 4.32 -18.40
C PHE A 339 20.47 2.99 -18.56
N LYS A 340 19.25 2.94 -19.13
CA LYS A 340 18.47 1.68 -19.24
C LYS A 340 19.24 0.54 -19.89
N GLY A 341 20.09 0.84 -20.88
CA GLY A 341 20.93 -0.14 -21.58
C GLY A 341 21.95 -0.82 -20.66
N ASP A 342 22.31 -0.17 -19.56
CA ASP A 342 23.23 -0.64 -18.54
C ASP A 342 22.53 -1.37 -17.38
N THR A 343 21.23 -1.16 -17.18
CA THR A 343 20.43 -1.93 -16.20
C THR A 343 20.15 -3.34 -16.70
N TRP A 344 19.95 -4.29 -15.78
CA TRP A 344 19.43 -5.62 -16.11
C TRP A 344 18.06 -5.53 -16.79
N GLY A 345 17.18 -4.68 -16.24
CA GLY A 345 15.86 -4.41 -16.77
C GLY A 345 14.88 -4.02 -15.67
N PHE A 346 13.60 -4.20 -15.94
CA PHE A 346 12.50 -3.90 -15.03
C PHE A 346 11.87 -5.20 -14.53
N ASN A 347 11.79 -5.40 -13.21
CA ASN A 347 11.20 -6.60 -12.62
C ASN A 347 10.72 -6.33 -11.18
N THR A 348 9.47 -6.66 -10.90
CA THR A 348 8.88 -6.50 -9.56
C THR A 348 9.10 -7.73 -8.66
N PRO A 349 8.84 -8.99 -9.08
CA PRO A 349 8.91 -10.12 -8.15
C PRO A 349 10.33 -10.50 -7.66
N GLN A 350 11.41 -10.02 -8.29
CA GLN A 350 12.78 -10.46 -8.02
C GLN A 350 13.64 -9.44 -7.26
N GLN A 351 13.05 -8.36 -6.73
CA GLN A 351 13.78 -7.27 -6.07
C GLN A 351 14.77 -7.76 -5.00
N GLY A 352 14.22 -8.33 -3.93
CA GLY A 352 15.00 -8.92 -2.85
C GLY A 352 15.75 -10.21 -3.25
N PRO A 353 15.10 -11.20 -3.89
CA PRO A 353 15.76 -12.46 -4.26
C PRO A 353 17.05 -12.30 -5.07
N TRP A 354 17.10 -11.37 -6.04
CA TRP A 354 18.30 -11.15 -6.85
C TRP A 354 19.39 -10.35 -6.15
N LEU A 355 19.03 -9.46 -5.22
CA LEU A 355 20.00 -8.83 -4.32
C LEU A 355 20.64 -9.88 -3.40
N VAL A 356 19.83 -10.75 -2.80
CA VAL A 356 20.28 -11.86 -1.93
C VAL A 356 21.23 -12.79 -2.69
N ALA A 357 20.85 -13.20 -3.91
CA ALA A 357 21.63 -14.08 -4.76
C ALA A 357 22.87 -13.41 -5.43
N LYS A 358 23.14 -12.14 -5.15
CA LYS A 358 24.20 -11.32 -5.79
C LYS A 358 24.07 -11.19 -7.31
N GLN A 359 22.88 -11.46 -7.85
CA GLN A 359 22.62 -11.25 -9.27
C GLN A 359 22.58 -9.75 -9.57
N MET A 360 21.84 -9.00 -8.76
CA MET A 360 21.85 -7.54 -8.71
C MET A 360 22.64 -7.03 -7.50
N LEU A 361 23.15 -5.80 -7.60
CA LEU A 361 23.88 -5.10 -6.54
C LEU A 361 23.11 -3.90 -6.01
N VAL A 362 22.24 -3.32 -6.85
CA VAL A 362 21.35 -2.20 -6.56
C VAL A 362 20.01 -2.43 -7.24
N ASP A 363 18.93 -2.04 -6.58
CA ASP A 363 17.58 -2.15 -7.11
C ASP A 363 16.67 -1.02 -6.60
N GLN A 364 15.77 -0.53 -7.44
CA GLN A 364 14.61 0.22 -6.95
C GLN A 364 13.63 -0.78 -6.35
N ALA A 365 13.28 -0.60 -5.08
CA ALA A 365 12.49 -1.60 -4.37
C ALA A 365 11.45 -0.99 -3.42
N TRP A 366 10.42 -1.78 -3.14
CA TRP A 366 9.52 -1.55 -2.02
C TRP A 366 10.19 -1.95 -0.71
N SER A 367 10.05 -1.10 0.31
CA SER A 367 10.62 -1.28 1.66
C SER A 367 10.42 -2.70 2.21
N GLY A 368 9.16 -3.14 2.31
CA GLY A 368 8.84 -4.45 2.87
C GLY A 368 9.37 -5.64 2.06
N ASP A 369 9.48 -5.55 0.73
CA ASP A 369 10.01 -6.64 -0.09
C ASP A 369 11.50 -6.91 0.16
N ILE A 370 12.29 -5.85 0.37
CA ILE A 370 13.70 -6.00 0.77
C ILE A 370 13.79 -6.62 2.15
N MET A 371 13.00 -6.09 3.10
CA MET A 371 12.95 -6.60 4.47
C MET A 371 12.53 -8.07 4.51
N TYR A 372 11.49 -8.42 3.77
CA TYR A 372 10.98 -9.78 3.64
C TYR A 372 12.01 -10.73 3.02
N ALA A 373 12.78 -10.28 2.03
CA ALA A 373 13.77 -11.12 1.40
C ALA A 373 15.00 -11.39 2.29
N VAL A 374 15.42 -10.41 3.09
CA VAL A 374 16.54 -10.60 4.02
C VAL A 374 16.13 -11.24 5.33
N ARG A 375 14.83 -11.13 5.69
CA ARG A 375 14.25 -11.53 6.99
C ARG A 375 15.22 -11.22 8.13
N PRO A 376 15.26 -9.98 8.66
CA PRO A 376 16.21 -9.61 9.72
C PRO A 376 16.13 -10.52 10.96
N ASN A 377 14.97 -11.13 11.20
CA ASN A 377 14.73 -12.16 12.21
C ASN A 377 15.26 -13.57 11.87
N SER A 378 16.01 -13.73 10.77
CA SER A 378 16.64 -14.99 10.40
C SER A 378 18.09 -15.08 10.92
N ASN A 379 18.58 -16.29 11.15
CA ASN A 379 19.98 -16.53 11.55
C ASN A 379 20.99 -16.25 10.42
N GLN A 380 20.52 -15.89 9.22
CA GLN A 380 21.35 -15.57 8.06
C GLN A 380 21.20 -14.09 7.76
N HIS A 381 22.02 -13.26 8.42
CA HIS A 381 22.07 -11.84 8.14
C HIS A 381 22.71 -11.62 6.76
N LEU A 382 21.86 -11.52 5.75
CA LEU A 382 22.27 -11.24 4.37
C LEU A 382 22.64 -9.77 4.25
N PRO A 383 23.76 -9.41 3.59
CA PRO A 383 24.24 -8.03 3.51
C PRO A 383 23.47 -7.27 2.43
N VAL A 384 22.17 -7.13 2.63
CA VAL A 384 21.27 -6.34 1.80
C VAL A 384 20.54 -5.36 2.71
N GLU A 385 20.56 -4.10 2.31
CA GLU A 385 20.01 -2.98 3.06
C GLU A 385 19.05 -2.18 2.18
N TYR A 386 18.26 -1.31 2.81
CA TYR A 386 17.28 -0.46 2.15
C TYR A 386 17.37 0.97 2.68
N PHE A 387 17.22 1.96 1.80
CA PHE A 387 17.02 3.35 2.20
C PHE A 387 16.18 4.12 1.19
N VAL A 388 15.53 5.19 1.66
CA VAL A 388 14.91 6.19 0.78
C VAL A 388 15.98 7.21 0.36
N PRO A 389 16.15 7.50 -0.94
CA PRO A 389 17.16 8.47 -1.38
C PRO A 389 16.93 9.89 -0.88
N LYS A 390 18.03 10.66 -0.75
CA LYS A 390 17.97 12.08 -0.36
C LYS A 390 17.15 12.94 -1.30
N GLN A 391 17.04 12.55 -2.58
CA GLN A 391 16.21 13.21 -3.59
C GLN A 391 14.71 13.07 -3.29
N GLY A 392 14.33 12.08 -2.47
CA GLY A 392 12.95 11.70 -2.19
C GLY A 392 12.54 10.43 -2.90
N GLY A 393 11.33 9.94 -2.59
CA GLY A 393 10.77 8.71 -3.14
C GLY A 393 9.24 8.71 -3.14
N ALA A 394 8.66 7.55 -3.37
CA ALA A 394 7.22 7.36 -3.17
C ALA A 394 6.95 6.88 -1.74
N ARG A 395 5.82 7.33 -1.19
CA ARG A 395 5.12 6.62 -0.11
C ARG A 395 3.77 6.17 -0.65
N TRP A 396 3.32 5.00 -0.24
CA TRP A 396 2.10 4.40 -0.77
C TRP A 396 1.34 3.71 0.35
N ILE A 397 0.03 3.54 0.13
CA ILE A 397 -0.84 2.78 1.02
C ILE A 397 -1.66 1.85 0.15
N ASP A 398 -1.67 0.57 0.49
CA ASP A 398 -2.63 -0.36 -0.08
C ASP A 398 -3.85 -0.46 0.81
N ASN A 399 -5.01 -0.54 0.17
CA ASN A 399 -6.29 -0.36 0.81
C ASN A 399 -7.21 -1.50 0.48
N MET A 400 -7.85 -2.09 1.48
CA MET A 400 -9.00 -2.97 1.26
C MET A 400 -10.20 -2.15 0.78
N VAL A 401 -10.77 -2.56 -0.35
CA VAL A 401 -11.96 -1.99 -0.96
C VAL A 401 -12.95 -3.10 -1.34
N ILE A 402 -14.24 -2.77 -1.37
CA ILE A 402 -15.28 -3.68 -1.87
C ILE A 402 -15.52 -3.37 -3.33
N HIS A 403 -15.36 -4.39 -4.18
CA HIS A 403 -15.62 -4.28 -5.61
C HIS A 403 -17.13 -4.13 -5.85
N ARG A 404 -17.51 -3.29 -6.82
CA ARG A 404 -18.93 -2.97 -7.06
C ARG A 404 -19.80 -4.17 -7.45
N GLU A 405 -19.23 -5.17 -8.12
CA GLU A 405 -19.96 -6.40 -8.46
C GLU A 405 -20.09 -7.38 -7.29
N CYS A 406 -19.61 -7.02 -6.08
CA CYS A 406 -19.80 -7.84 -4.89
C CYS A 406 -21.30 -7.97 -4.55
N GLU A 407 -21.75 -9.21 -4.37
CA GLU A 407 -23.11 -9.55 -3.94
C GLU A 407 -23.13 -10.10 -2.51
N LYS A 408 -21.97 -10.15 -1.85
CA LYS A 408 -21.77 -10.68 -0.50
C LYS A 408 -21.26 -9.56 0.42
N LEU A 409 -22.00 -8.44 0.46
CA LEU A 409 -21.55 -7.19 1.07
C LEU A 409 -21.26 -7.39 2.55
N TRP A 410 -22.18 -7.97 3.32
CA TRP A 410 -21.94 -8.19 4.75
C TRP A 410 -20.70 -9.06 5.01
N LEU A 411 -20.53 -10.15 4.27
CA LEU A 411 -19.39 -11.04 4.44
C LEU A 411 -18.06 -10.35 4.05
N ALA A 412 -18.07 -9.52 3.01
CA ALA A 412 -16.92 -8.70 2.61
C ALA A 412 -16.52 -7.72 3.73
N HIS A 413 -17.49 -7.06 4.40
CA HIS A 413 -17.21 -6.23 5.57
C HIS A 413 -16.63 -7.04 6.73
N GLN A 414 -17.16 -8.23 6.99
CA GLN A 414 -16.63 -9.09 8.05
C GLN A 414 -15.19 -9.53 7.79
N PHE A 415 -14.83 -9.78 6.53
CA PHE A 415 -13.45 -10.07 6.16
C PHE A 415 -12.53 -8.87 6.39
N ILE A 416 -12.93 -7.68 5.94
CA ILE A 416 -12.16 -6.45 6.18
C ILE A 416 -12.02 -6.20 7.69
N ASN A 417 -13.10 -6.34 8.46
CA ASN A 417 -13.08 -6.19 9.91
C ASN A 417 -12.13 -7.19 10.58
N TYR A 418 -12.19 -8.47 10.18
CA TYR A 418 -11.30 -9.51 10.68
C TYR A 418 -9.83 -9.18 10.41
N ILE A 419 -9.50 -8.77 9.18
CA ILE A 419 -8.12 -8.39 8.85
C ILE A 419 -7.67 -7.21 9.70
N GLN A 420 -8.55 -6.25 10.01
CA GLN A 420 -8.24 -5.09 10.86
C GLN A 420 -8.16 -5.40 12.37
N ASP A 421 -8.38 -6.64 12.79
CA ASP A 421 -8.11 -7.03 14.16
C ASP A 421 -6.63 -6.76 14.50
N PRO A 422 -6.31 -6.08 15.63
CA PRO A 422 -4.94 -5.67 15.93
C PRO A 422 -3.92 -6.80 15.94
N VAL A 423 -4.30 -8.00 16.40
CA VAL A 423 -3.39 -9.17 16.43
C VAL A 423 -3.25 -9.76 15.04
N VAL A 424 -4.34 -9.84 14.27
CA VAL A 424 -4.27 -10.29 12.87
C VAL A 424 -3.37 -9.38 12.04
N GLN A 425 -3.50 -8.05 12.17
CA GLN A 425 -2.62 -7.09 11.49
C GLN A 425 -1.17 -7.19 11.98
N ALA A 426 -0.92 -7.40 13.27
CA ALA A 426 0.43 -7.60 13.79
C ALA A 426 1.08 -8.86 13.18
N ASP A 427 0.35 -9.97 13.12
CA ASP A 427 0.81 -11.20 12.45
C ASP A 427 1.10 -11.00 10.96
N VAL A 428 0.29 -10.20 10.27
CA VAL A 428 0.52 -9.83 8.86
C VAL A 428 1.82 -9.04 8.73
N SER A 429 1.95 -7.92 9.44
CA SER A 429 3.11 -7.03 9.36
C SER A 429 4.41 -7.70 9.82
N ALA A 430 4.37 -8.54 10.86
CA ALA A 430 5.53 -9.32 11.29
C ALA A 430 5.96 -10.36 10.26
N TRP A 431 5.03 -10.84 9.43
CA TRP A 431 5.33 -11.86 8.42
C TRP A 431 5.83 -11.28 7.10
N ASN A 432 5.17 -10.24 6.58
CA ASN A 432 5.50 -9.59 5.30
C ASN A 432 6.49 -8.42 5.44
N LEU A 433 6.73 -7.94 6.67
CA LEU A 433 7.64 -6.84 7.00
C LEU A 433 7.28 -5.50 6.35
N TYR A 434 6.00 -5.31 6.06
CA TYR A 434 5.41 -4.01 5.73
C TYR A 434 4.88 -3.33 6.98
N ALA A 435 4.80 -2.00 6.91
CA ALA A 435 4.38 -1.18 8.02
C ALA A 435 2.86 -1.23 8.18
N THR A 436 2.40 -1.43 9.41
CA THR A 436 0.96 -1.42 9.72
C THR A 436 0.44 0.01 9.81
N PRO A 437 -0.73 0.32 9.21
CA PRO A 437 -1.45 1.56 9.48
C PRO A 437 -2.31 1.45 10.75
N ASN A 438 -2.39 0.27 11.38
CA ASN A 438 -3.16 0.04 12.59
C ASN A 438 -2.35 0.44 13.82
N ALA A 439 -2.70 1.57 14.45
CA ALA A 439 -1.97 2.09 15.60
C ALA A 439 -1.86 1.07 16.75
N TRP A 440 -2.87 0.23 16.98
CA TRP A 440 -2.81 -0.78 18.04
C TRP A 440 -1.90 -1.94 17.65
N SER A 441 -1.90 -2.36 16.39
CA SER A 441 -0.95 -3.35 15.90
C SER A 441 0.49 -2.88 15.99
N PHE A 442 0.75 -1.59 15.77
CA PHE A 442 2.08 -1.01 15.97
C PHE A 442 2.57 -1.20 17.41
N GLU A 443 1.74 -0.88 18.41
CA GLU A 443 2.10 -1.08 19.82
C GLU A 443 2.30 -2.57 20.15
N ILE A 444 1.46 -3.45 19.60
CA ILE A 444 1.63 -4.92 19.76
C ILE A 444 2.99 -5.36 19.21
N LEU A 445 3.36 -4.93 18.00
CA LEU A 445 4.65 -5.23 17.39
C LEU A 445 5.81 -4.69 18.22
N HIS A 446 5.64 -3.50 18.80
CA HIS A 446 6.66 -2.84 19.60
C HIS A 446 6.89 -3.54 20.95
N ASP A 447 5.82 -3.83 21.69
CA ASP A 447 5.95 -4.26 23.08
C ASP A 447 5.90 -5.78 23.27
N ASP A 448 5.30 -6.56 22.37
CA ASP A 448 5.26 -8.02 22.49
C ASP A 448 6.60 -8.64 22.00
N PRO A 449 7.41 -9.20 22.91
CA PRO A 449 8.73 -9.73 22.56
C PRO A 449 8.67 -10.97 21.66
N SER A 450 7.50 -11.57 21.41
CA SER A 450 7.35 -12.68 20.48
C SER A 450 7.48 -12.26 19.00
N TYR A 451 7.27 -10.98 18.69
CA TYR A 451 7.54 -10.41 17.37
C TYR A 451 8.99 -9.95 17.20
N ALA A 452 9.72 -9.80 18.30
CA ALA A 452 11.12 -9.44 18.29
C ALA A 452 12.04 -10.67 18.15
N PHE A 453 13.23 -10.46 17.59
CA PHE A 453 14.24 -11.49 17.42
C PHE A 453 15.49 -11.17 18.25
N ARG A 454 16.00 -12.20 18.95
CA ARG A 454 17.27 -12.15 19.67
C ARG A 454 18.21 -13.21 19.08
N GLY A 455 19.29 -12.74 18.48
CA GLY A 455 20.27 -13.59 17.81
C GLY A 455 21.70 -13.12 18.03
N ARG A 456 22.57 -13.49 17.09
CA ARG A 456 23.95 -13.00 17.02
C ARG A 456 24.27 -12.63 15.58
N ASN A 457 24.99 -11.52 15.42
CA ASN A 457 25.57 -11.14 14.14
C ASN A 457 26.60 -12.19 13.66
N LEU A 458 27.01 -12.10 12.39
CA LEU A 458 28.02 -12.98 11.79
C LEU A 458 29.36 -12.95 12.55
N ASP A 459 29.68 -11.85 13.22
CA ASP A 459 30.89 -11.68 14.04
C ASP A 459 30.72 -12.19 15.49
N GLY A 460 29.56 -12.74 15.84
CA GLY A 460 29.24 -13.30 17.16
C GLY A 460 28.69 -12.30 18.18
N THR A 461 28.61 -11.00 17.86
CA THR A 461 28.03 -9.98 18.74
C THR A 461 26.52 -10.17 18.91
N PRO A 462 25.92 -9.89 20.09
CA PRO A 462 24.48 -10.00 20.29
C PRO A 462 23.71 -9.09 19.33
N TYR A 463 22.60 -9.61 18.78
CA TYR A 463 21.71 -8.90 17.90
C TYR A 463 20.30 -8.92 18.50
N TYR A 464 19.69 -7.75 18.63
CA TYR A 464 18.27 -7.59 18.95
C TYR A 464 17.62 -6.83 17.81
N TRP A 465 16.48 -7.32 17.36
CA TRP A 465 15.72 -6.67 16.30
C TRP A 465 14.23 -6.71 16.62
N ASN A 466 13.60 -5.56 16.48
CA ASN A 466 12.17 -5.37 16.66
C ASN A 466 11.61 -4.74 15.37
N PRO A 467 10.59 -5.34 14.72
CA PRO A 467 10.01 -4.78 13.50
C PRO A 467 9.45 -3.36 13.70
N ALA A 468 8.93 -3.01 14.88
CA ALA A 468 8.39 -1.68 15.16
C ALA A 468 9.47 -0.61 15.38
N GLU A 469 10.72 -1.02 15.64
CA GLU A 469 11.86 -0.12 15.85
C GLU A 469 12.73 0.01 14.59
N ASP A 470 12.40 -0.69 13.50
CA ASP A 470 13.21 -0.67 12.29
C ASP A 470 12.85 0.53 11.39
N SER A 471 13.80 1.46 11.23
CA SER A 471 13.64 2.65 10.39
C SER A 471 13.41 2.33 8.91
N ARG A 472 13.78 1.14 8.43
CA ARG A 472 13.52 0.70 7.04
C ARG A 472 12.04 0.38 6.82
N ILE A 473 11.30 0.07 7.90
CA ILE A 473 9.87 -0.21 7.89
C ILE A 473 9.09 1.08 8.17
N TYR A 474 9.43 1.78 9.26
CA TYR A 474 8.62 2.90 9.75
C TYR A 474 9.15 4.31 9.44
N GLY A 475 10.32 4.47 8.81
CA GLY A 475 10.82 5.77 8.33
C GLY A 475 10.79 6.90 9.38
N ASP A 476 11.82 6.96 10.23
CA ASP A 476 11.99 7.94 11.34
C ASP A 476 10.88 7.99 12.43
N PHE A 477 9.73 7.32 12.27
CA PHE A 477 8.76 7.11 13.36
C PHE A 477 9.23 6.10 14.41
N ALA A 478 10.23 5.30 14.07
CA ALA A 478 10.87 4.36 14.98
C ALA A 478 11.73 5.10 16.01
N ILE A 479 11.65 4.66 17.27
CA ILE A 479 12.23 5.33 18.45
C ILE A 479 13.72 5.67 18.24
N GLY A 480 14.03 6.97 18.19
CA GLY A 480 15.36 7.49 18.54
C GLY A 480 16.43 7.58 17.44
N TYR A 481 16.13 8.10 16.24
CA TYR A 481 17.16 8.56 15.31
C TYR A 481 16.99 10.04 14.91
N SER A 482 18.11 10.74 14.77
CA SER A 482 18.19 12.16 14.39
C SER A 482 18.35 12.32 12.87
N GLY A 483 17.37 12.95 12.20
CA GLY A 483 17.41 13.35 10.78
C GLY A 483 16.09 14.02 10.36
N PRO A 484 16.01 14.77 9.24
CA PRO A 484 14.72 15.22 8.72
C PRO A 484 13.90 14.00 8.27
N GLU A 485 12.64 13.95 8.70
CA GLU A 485 11.77 12.78 8.58
C GLU A 485 11.80 12.17 7.16
N ILE A 486 12.23 10.92 7.02
CA ILE A 486 12.26 10.12 5.78
C ILE A 486 10.93 10.28 5.00
N LEU A 487 9.82 10.34 5.72
CA LEU A 487 8.50 10.48 5.12
C LEU A 487 8.25 11.86 4.51
N SER A 488 8.84 12.93 5.03
CA SER A 488 8.66 14.32 4.55
C SER A 488 9.18 14.53 3.13
N ARG A 489 10.14 13.70 2.71
CA ARG A 489 10.69 13.68 1.33
C ARG A 489 10.02 12.67 0.42
N CYS A 490 9.10 11.86 0.95
CA CYS A 490 8.29 10.95 0.17
C CYS A 490 6.96 11.62 -0.22
N GLU A 491 6.45 11.28 -1.39
CA GLU A 491 5.15 11.75 -1.84
C GLU A 491 4.19 10.60 -2.10
N TYR A 492 2.93 10.79 -1.73
CA TYR A 492 1.86 9.92 -2.19
C TYR A 492 1.66 10.09 -3.69
N GLN A 493 1.64 8.96 -4.39
CA GLN A 493 1.09 8.93 -5.74
C GLN A 493 -0.41 9.21 -5.67
N LYS A 494 -0.92 10.00 -6.61
CA LYS A 494 -2.34 10.36 -6.77
C LYS A 494 -2.84 9.93 -8.15
N ASP A 495 -4.16 9.91 -8.34
CA ASP A 495 -4.74 9.76 -9.67
C ASP A 495 -4.43 11.01 -10.51
N VAL A 496 -3.60 10.83 -11.54
CA VAL A 496 -3.21 11.88 -12.49
C VAL A 496 -4.26 12.09 -13.60
N GLY A 497 -5.32 11.28 -13.62
CA GLY A 497 -6.39 11.29 -14.59
C GLY A 497 -6.04 10.61 -15.91
N VAL A 498 -7.07 10.13 -16.62
CA VAL A 498 -6.94 9.34 -17.88
C VAL A 498 -5.94 9.93 -18.87
N ARG A 499 -6.02 11.24 -19.15
CA ARG A 499 -5.17 11.87 -20.16
C ARG A 499 -3.71 11.85 -19.77
N ALA A 500 -3.38 12.07 -18.49
CA ALA A 500 -2.01 11.97 -18.02
C ALA A 500 -1.58 10.50 -18.02
N THR A 501 -2.39 9.58 -17.50
CA THR A 501 -2.09 8.14 -17.51
C THR A 501 -1.77 7.63 -18.91
N LEU A 502 -2.50 8.06 -19.93
CA LEU A 502 -2.20 7.72 -21.33
C LEU A 502 -0.87 8.26 -21.83
N ARG A 503 -0.47 9.46 -21.38
CA ARG A 503 0.84 10.02 -21.68
C ARG A 503 1.94 9.21 -20.99
N TYR A 504 1.77 8.88 -19.72
CA TYR A 504 2.68 7.97 -19.01
C TYR A 504 2.88 6.66 -19.78
N PHE A 505 1.81 6.00 -20.25
CA PHE A 505 1.93 4.77 -21.03
C PHE A 505 2.72 4.94 -22.34
N LYS A 506 2.51 6.05 -23.05
CA LYS A 506 3.27 6.37 -24.27
C LYS A 506 4.76 6.42 -23.97
N TYR A 507 5.14 7.14 -22.91
CA TYR A 507 6.52 7.33 -22.50
C TYR A 507 7.14 6.04 -21.91
N TRP A 508 6.41 5.36 -21.03
CA TRP A 508 6.82 4.08 -20.45
C TRP A 508 7.16 3.03 -21.49
N ARG A 509 6.40 2.99 -22.60
CA ARG A 509 6.69 2.09 -23.71
C ARG A 509 8.09 2.33 -24.30
N SER A 510 8.56 3.57 -24.36
CA SER A 510 9.90 3.91 -24.85
C SER A 510 11.01 3.66 -23.83
N VAL A 511 10.67 3.60 -22.55
CA VAL A 511 11.60 3.21 -21.48
C VAL A 511 11.75 1.69 -21.48
N LYS A 512 10.64 0.96 -21.37
CA LYS A 512 10.64 -0.49 -21.17
C LYS A 512 10.98 -1.30 -22.42
N PHE A 513 10.58 -0.85 -23.60
CA PHE A 513 10.85 -1.49 -24.89
C PHE A 513 11.81 -0.66 -25.74
#